data_AF-A0A3C1ZW75-F1
#
_entry.id   AF-A0A3C1ZW75-F1
#
_cell.length_a   1.000
_cell.length_b   1.000
_cell.length_c   1.000
_cell.angle_alpha   90.00
_cell.angle_beta   90.00
_cell.angle_gamma   90.00
#
_symmetry.space_group_name_H-M   'P 1'
#
loop_
_entity.id
_entity.type
_entity.pdbx_description
1 polymer ?
#
loop_
_entity_poly.entity_id
_entity_poly.type
_entity_poly.pdbx_seq_one_letter_code
_entity_poly.pdbx_strand_id
1 'polypeptide(L)'
;MMNLDEKYFYASFRYNKNSPEDFGLSPLPDTGLFVDSQGCQWKQEPMWDEGWGDEYGFVRQPAADAKGLWKLLIESPHYENQRGGAEFLARLYPEELKAQLTSLFQREKKKLGRDLSKRLAKIESLKTGTNGSDVLGKSIAEINKDHEDWKLLKQEFEKRRSKSLFRWR
;
A
#
# COMPACT_ATOMS: atom_id res chain seq x y z
N MET A 1 -19.53 5.44 1.54
CA MET A 1 -19.00 4.75 2.74
C MET A 1 -18.04 3.65 2.30
N MET A 2 -16.71 3.79 2.28
CA MET A 2 -15.84 2.63 1.98
C MET A 2 -15.97 1.61 3.13
N ASN A 3 -16.22 0.34 2.82
CA ASN A 3 -16.43 -0.71 3.81
C ASN A 3 -15.12 -1.46 4.08
N LEU A 4 -14.46 -1.19 5.20
CA LEU A 4 -13.14 -1.75 5.49
C LEU A 4 -13.11 -3.26 5.68
N ASP A 5 -14.25 -3.88 5.94
CA ASP A 5 -14.38 -5.33 6.08
C ASP A 5 -14.46 -6.05 4.73
N GLU A 6 -14.53 -5.32 3.62
CA GLU A 6 -14.48 -5.86 2.26
C GLU A 6 -13.06 -5.85 1.70
N LYS A 7 -12.81 -6.73 0.72
CA LYS A 7 -11.56 -6.71 -0.05
C LYS A 7 -11.61 -5.62 -1.12
N TYR A 8 -10.49 -4.92 -1.26
CA TYR A 8 -10.21 -3.96 -2.33
C TYR A 8 -9.00 -4.37 -3.16
N PHE A 9 -8.23 -5.31 -2.64
CA PHE A 9 -7.06 -5.87 -3.30
C PHE A 9 -7.08 -7.40 -3.20
N TYR A 10 -6.73 -8.03 -4.31
CA TYR A 10 -6.32 -9.42 -4.37
C TYR A 10 -4.86 -9.47 -4.79
N ALA A 11 -4.12 -10.39 -4.20
CA ALA A 11 -2.78 -10.76 -4.63
C ALA A 11 -2.58 -12.26 -4.40
N SER A 12 -1.85 -12.91 -5.29
CA SER A 12 -1.28 -14.22 -5.02
C SER A 12 -0.29 -14.09 -3.86
N PHE A 13 0.01 -15.18 -3.16
CA PHE A 13 1.14 -15.22 -2.25
C PHE A 13 1.90 -16.52 -2.48
N ARG A 14 3.18 -16.42 -2.83
CA ARG A 14 4.04 -17.59 -3.13
C ARG A 14 3.47 -18.45 -4.27
N TYR A 15 2.89 -17.79 -5.28
CA TYR A 15 2.28 -18.44 -6.46
C TYR A 15 1.18 -19.46 -6.15
N ASN A 16 0.52 -19.33 -5.00
CA ASN A 16 -0.59 -20.20 -4.66
C ASN A 16 -1.84 -19.97 -5.54
N LYS A 17 -1.89 -18.85 -6.26
CA LYS A 17 -2.95 -18.46 -7.19
C LYS A 17 -2.34 -17.94 -8.49
N ASN A 18 -2.82 -18.46 -9.62
CA ASN A 18 -2.23 -18.22 -10.93
C ASN A 18 -3.25 -17.81 -11.99
N SER A 19 -4.53 -17.76 -11.63
CA SER A 19 -5.63 -17.39 -12.52
C SER A 19 -6.64 -16.47 -11.83
N PRO A 20 -7.40 -15.65 -12.57
CA PRO A 20 -8.52 -14.88 -12.02
C PRO A 20 -9.51 -15.76 -11.24
N GLU A 21 -9.76 -16.97 -11.70
CA GLU A 21 -10.70 -17.93 -11.12
C GLU A 21 -10.29 -18.35 -9.69
N ASP A 22 -8.98 -18.39 -9.39
CA ASP A 22 -8.45 -18.66 -8.03
C ASP A 22 -8.80 -17.54 -7.02
N PHE A 23 -9.22 -16.38 -7.52
CA PHE A 23 -9.74 -15.26 -6.74
C PHE A 23 -11.27 -15.19 -6.75
N GLY A 24 -11.94 -16.15 -7.39
CA GLY A 24 -13.38 -16.14 -7.58
C GLY A 24 -13.82 -15.07 -8.59
N LEU A 25 -12.94 -14.71 -9.53
CA LEU A 25 -13.20 -13.71 -10.55
C LEU A 25 -13.51 -14.37 -11.88
N SER A 26 -14.42 -13.77 -12.64
CA SER A 26 -14.72 -14.14 -14.01
C SER A 26 -14.48 -12.94 -14.94
N PRO A 27 -13.90 -13.14 -16.13
CA PRO A 27 -13.64 -12.04 -17.06
C PRO A 27 -14.95 -11.41 -17.54
N LEU A 28 -14.98 -10.08 -17.62
CA LEU A 28 -16.03 -9.32 -18.29
C LEU A 28 -15.62 -9.11 -19.76
N PRO A 29 -16.38 -9.67 -20.73
CA PRO A 29 -16.05 -9.57 -22.15
C PRO A 29 -15.81 -8.13 -22.60
N ASP A 30 -14.78 -7.92 -23.42
CA ASP A 30 -14.46 -6.65 -24.10
C ASP A 30 -14.16 -5.44 -23.19
N THR A 31 -13.91 -5.66 -21.89
CA THR A 31 -13.60 -4.56 -20.94
C THR A 31 -12.19 -4.60 -20.35
N GLY A 32 -11.53 -5.77 -20.38
CA GLY A 32 -10.29 -6.01 -19.62
C GLY A 32 -10.49 -6.03 -18.10
N LEU A 33 -11.75 -6.04 -17.63
CA LEU A 33 -12.12 -6.15 -16.23
C LEU A 33 -12.59 -7.57 -15.90
N PHE A 34 -12.71 -7.83 -14.62
CA PHE A 34 -13.23 -9.05 -14.04
C PHE A 34 -14.35 -8.72 -13.06
N VAL A 35 -15.21 -9.69 -12.78
CA VAL A 35 -16.32 -9.54 -11.84
C VAL A 35 -16.30 -10.68 -10.83
N ASP A 36 -16.63 -10.37 -9.57
CA ASP A 36 -16.83 -11.39 -8.54
C ASP A 36 -18.31 -11.78 -8.38
N SER A 37 -18.57 -12.77 -7.52
CA SER A 37 -19.93 -13.23 -7.20
C SER A 37 -20.87 -12.16 -6.62
N GLN A 38 -20.32 -11.03 -6.15
CA GLN A 38 -21.07 -9.91 -5.59
C GLN A 38 -21.27 -8.78 -6.61
N GLY A 39 -20.85 -8.99 -7.87
CA GLY A 39 -20.95 -8.00 -8.93
C GLY A 39 -19.91 -6.87 -8.84
N CYS A 40 -18.91 -6.99 -7.96
CA CYS A 40 -17.84 -5.99 -7.91
C CYS A 40 -16.87 -6.20 -9.06
N GLN A 41 -16.45 -5.10 -9.67
CA GLN A 41 -15.50 -5.12 -10.77
C GLN A 41 -14.06 -5.06 -10.27
N TRP A 42 -13.16 -5.70 -11.00
CA TRP A 42 -11.76 -5.86 -10.64
C TRP A 42 -10.90 -5.66 -11.88
N LYS A 43 -9.80 -4.93 -11.73
CA LYS A 43 -8.81 -4.73 -12.79
C LYS A 43 -7.53 -5.45 -12.41
N GLN A 44 -6.97 -6.21 -13.35
CA GLN A 44 -5.66 -6.80 -13.15
C GLN A 44 -4.60 -5.70 -13.12
N GLU A 45 -3.73 -5.72 -12.12
CA GLU A 45 -2.62 -4.77 -11.96
C GLU A 45 -1.38 -5.51 -11.43
N PRO A 46 -0.17 -5.08 -11.81
CA PRO A 46 1.04 -5.47 -11.10
C PRO A 46 0.92 -5.04 -9.64
N MET A 47 1.23 -5.96 -8.72
CA MET A 47 1.20 -5.75 -7.28
C MET A 47 2.59 -5.96 -6.68
N TRP A 48 2.72 -5.69 -5.38
CA TRP A 48 3.98 -5.80 -4.66
C TRP A 48 4.66 -7.16 -4.87
N ASP A 49 5.96 -7.13 -5.13
CA ASP A 49 6.79 -8.33 -5.20
C ASP A 49 7.31 -8.70 -3.79
N GLU A 50 7.00 -9.91 -3.31
CA GLU A 50 7.56 -10.47 -2.07
C GLU A 50 8.86 -11.28 -2.28
N GLY A 51 9.54 -11.09 -3.42
CA GLY A 51 10.83 -11.70 -3.77
C GLY A 51 10.74 -12.88 -4.73
N TRP A 52 9.63 -12.98 -5.47
CA TRP A 52 9.38 -14.06 -6.42
C TRP A 52 9.10 -13.51 -7.83
N GLY A 53 8.69 -12.26 -7.97
CA GLY A 53 8.28 -11.61 -9.22
C GLY A 53 6.85 -11.10 -9.12
N ASP A 54 6.36 -10.42 -10.16
CA ASP A 54 5.02 -9.83 -10.15
C ASP A 54 3.93 -10.90 -9.94
N GLU A 55 3.29 -10.87 -8.77
CA GLU A 55 2.21 -11.78 -8.41
C GLU A 55 0.90 -11.37 -9.12
N TYR A 56 0.06 -12.36 -9.49
CA TYR A 56 -1.29 -12.07 -10.01
C TYR A 56 -2.07 -11.23 -9.00
N GLY A 57 -2.45 -10.04 -9.43
CA GLY A 57 -3.02 -9.01 -8.59
C GLY A 57 -4.25 -8.36 -9.21
N PHE A 58 -5.23 -8.03 -8.36
CA PHE A 58 -6.43 -7.34 -8.81
C PHE A 58 -6.80 -6.21 -7.85
N VAL A 59 -7.25 -5.10 -8.42
CA VAL A 59 -7.72 -3.92 -7.69
C VAL A 59 -9.19 -3.71 -7.99
N ARG A 60 -9.98 -3.57 -6.94
CA ARG A 60 -11.42 -3.31 -7.06
C ARG A 60 -11.69 -1.97 -7.73
N GLN A 61 -12.71 -1.94 -8.57
CA GLN A 61 -13.18 -0.76 -9.28
C GLN A 61 -14.50 -0.24 -8.68
N PRO A 62 -14.67 1.09 -8.56
CA PRO A 62 -13.64 2.10 -8.79
C PRO A 62 -12.49 2.01 -7.77
N ALA A 63 -11.27 2.30 -8.21
CA ALA A 63 -10.10 2.31 -7.34
C ALA A 63 -10.28 3.32 -6.18
N ALA A 64 -9.78 2.96 -5.01
CA ALA A 64 -9.82 3.85 -3.85
C ALA A 64 -8.94 5.09 -4.08
N ASP A 65 -9.44 6.26 -3.66
CA ASP A 65 -8.67 7.49 -3.62
C ASP A 65 -7.59 7.44 -2.52
N ALA A 66 -6.71 8.45 -2.46
CA ALA A 66 -5.65 8.53 -1.45
C ALA A 66 -6.19 8.37 0.00
N LYS A 67 -7.37 8.92 0.29
CA LYS A 67 -7.99 8.81 1.62
C LYS A 67 -8.46 7.39 1.91
N GLY A 68 -9.07 6.73 0.94
CA GLY A 68 -9.49 5.33 1.02
C GLY A 68 -8.31 4.40 1.18
N LEU A 69 -7.26 4.56 0.36
CA LEU A 69 -6.04 3.76 0.46
C LEU A 69 -5.36 3.92 1.83
N TRP A 70 -5.36 5.13 2.39
CA TRP A 70 -4.82 5.37 3.73
C TRP A 70 -5.60 4.59 4.78
N LYS A 71 -6.93 4.63 4.73
CA LYS A 71 -7.77 3.82 5.64
C LYS A 71 -7.57 2.32 5.45
N LEU A 72 -7.42 1.84 4.21
CA LEU A 72 -7.11 0.44 3.94
C LEU A 72 -5.78 0.03 4.60
N LEU A 73 -4.76 0.89 4.52
CA LEU A 73 -3.49 0.66 5.20
C LEU A 73 -3.64 0.59 6.73
N ILE A 74 -4.24 1.60 7.34
CA ILE A 74 -4.18 1.76 8.81
C ILE A 74 -5.31 1.08 9.58
N GLU A 75 -6.46 0.81 8.94
CA GLU A 75 -7.68 0.32 9.61
C GLU A 75 -8.14 -1.06 9.13
N SER A 76 -7.94 -1.43 7.86
CA SER A 76 -8.47 -2.70 7.30
C SER A 76 -8.00 -3.95 8.05
N PRO A 77 -8.87 -4.96 8.31
CA PRO A 77 -8.45 -6.25 8.86
C PRO A 77 -7.71 -7.11 7.81
N HIS A 78 -7.99 -6.93 6.51
CA HIS A 78 -7.39 -7.72 5.43
C HIS A 78 -5.95 -7.30 5.16
N TYR A 79 -5.04 -8.28 5.07
CA TYR A 79 -3.61 -8.03 4.84
C TYR A 79 -3.33 -7.47 3.45
N GLU A 80 -4.03 -7.97 2.44
CA GLU A 80 -3.97 -7.54 1.04
C GLU A 80 -4.38 -6.07 0.91
N ASN A 81 -5.44 -5.66 1.61
CA ASN A 81 -5.83 -4.25 1.67
C ASN A 81 -4.75 -3.38 2.28
N GLN A 82 -4.08 -3.85 3.34
CA GLN A 82 -3.01 -3.10 3.98
C GLN A 82 -1.80 -2.95 3.05
N ARG A 83 -1.43 -4.02 2.34
CA ARG A 83 -0.30 -4.03 1.40
C ARG A 83 -0.60 -3.20 0.16
N GLY A 84 -1.74 -3.43 -0.48
CA GLY A 84 -2.16 -2.69 -1.67
C GLY A 84 -2.37 -1.22 -1.38
N GLY A 85 -2.95 -0.89 -0.21
CA GLY A 85 -3.04 0.49 0.27
C GLY A 85 -1.68 1.16 0.40
N ALA A 86 -0.69 0.49 0.99
CA ALA A 86 0.68 1.03 1.11
C ALA A 86 1.34 1.27 -0.25
N GLU A 87 1.27 0.29 -1.14
CA GLU A 87 1.90 0.35 -2.45
C GLU A 87 1.26 1.42 -3.35
N PHE A 88 -0.07 1.40 -3.48
CA PHE A 88 -0.79 2.35 -4.33
C PHE A 88 -0.66 3.78 -3.81
N LEU A 89 -0.62 3.99 -2.50
CA LEU A 89 -0.29 5.31 -1.93
C LEU A 89 1.11 5.76 -2.31
N ALA A 90 2.12 4.90 -2.13
CA ALA A 90 3.50 5.26 -2.39
C ALA A 90 3.74 5.56 -3.88
N ARG A 91 3.05 4.82 -4.76
CA ARG A 91 3.21 4.90 -6.21
C ARG A 91 2.41 6.03 -6.85
N LEU A 92 1.12 6.14 -6.51
CA LEU A 92 0.16 7.05 -7.17
C LEU A 92 -0.07 8.36 -6.41
N TYR A 93 0.09 8.36 -5.08
CA TYR A 93 -0.22 9.50 -4.21
C TYR A 93 0.92 9.82 -3.21
N PRO A 94 2.17 9.98 -3.69
CA PRO A 94 3.33 10.13 -2.82
C PRO A 94 3.27 11.40 -1.96
N GLU A 95 2.69 12.49 -2.47
CA GLU A 95 2.58 13.76 -1.74
C GLU A 95 1.54 13.66 -0.62
N GLU A 96 0.38 13.08 -0.90
CA GLU A 96 -0.66 12.81 0.09
C GLU A 96 -0.14 11.86 1.17
N LEU A 97 0.62 10.82 0.79
CA LEU A 97 1.26 9.91 1.73
C LEU A 97 2.25 10.65 2.64
N LYS A 98 3.12 11.50 2.08
CA LYS A 98 4.05 12.34 2.86
C LYS A 98 3.29 13.23 3.84
N ALA A 99 2.20 13.87 3.39
CA ALA A 99 1.37 14.74 4.23
C ALA A 99 0.72 13.97 5.39
N GLN A 100 0.16 12.78 5.12
CA GLN A 100 -0.44 11.93 6.15
C GLN A 100 0.58 11.46 7.19
N LEU A 101 1.76 11.01 6.74
CA LEU A 101 2.84 10.59 7.64
C LEU A 101 3.36 11.75 8.50
N THR A 102 3.54 12.92 7.89
CA THR A 102 3.99 14.14 8.59
C THR A 102 2.98 14.53 9.67
N SER A 103 1.70 14.61 9.30
CA SER A 103 0.61 14.93 10.25
C SER A 103 0.56 13.91 11.39
N LEU A 104 0.69 12.62 11.06
CA LEU A 104 0.72 11.54 12.05
C LEU A 104 1.88 11.70 13.04
N PHE A 105 3.11 11.93 12.56
CA PHE A 105 4.28 12.03 13.43
C PHE A 105 4.36 13.34 14.24
N GLN A 106 3.69 14.39 13.76
CA GLN A 106 3.50 15.63 14.52
C GLN A 106 2.48 15.45 15.67
N ARG A 107 1.38 14.73 15.41
CA ARG A 107 0.37 14.40 16.43
C ARG A 107 0.91 13.40 17.45
N GLU A 108 1.50 12.31 16.96
CA GLU A 108 2.06 11.24 17.78
C GLU A 108 3.52 11.55 18.16
N LYS A 109 3.69 12.44 19.14
CA LYS A 109 5.03 12.82 19.66
C LYS A 109 5.76 11.69 20.38
N LYS A 110 5.06 10.60 20.72
CA LYS A 110 5.58 9.43 21.45
C LYS A 110 5.69 8.22 20.51
N LYS A 111 5.82 7.01 21.09
CA LYS A 111 5.86 5.77 20.33
C LYS A 111 4.51 5.48 19.67
N LEU A 112 4.56 4.96 18.46
CA LEU A 112 3.39 4.44 17.75
C LEU A 112 2.94 3.12 18.39
N GLY A 113 1.62 2.87 18.38
CA GLY A 113 1.07 1.58 18.74
C GLY A 113 1.67 0.44 17.88
N ARG A 114 1.70 -0.78 18.42
CA ARG A 114 2.31 -1.94 17.75
C ARG A 114 1.68 -2.22 16.39
N ASP A 115 0.36 -2.17 16.30
CA ASP A 115 -0.36 -2.50 15.06
C ASP A 115 -0.17 -1.43 14.00
N LEU A 116 -0.28 -0.15 14.38
CA LEU A 116 0.03 0.95 13.49
C LEU A 116 1.48 0.89 13.00
N SER A 117 2.43 0.56 13.88
CA SER A 117 3.83 0.37 13.50
C SER A 117 3.99 -0.75 12.46
N LYS A 118 3.34 -1.90 12.66
CA LYS A 118 3.36 -3.03 11.71
C LYS A 118 2.70 -2.70 10.37
N ARG A 119 1.64 -1.88 10.38
CA ARG A 119 0.92 -1.44 9.18
C ARG A 119 1.79 -0.47 8.38
N LEU A 120 2.30 0.58 9.01
CA LEU A 120 3.18 1.55 8.34
C LEU A 120 4.49 0.94 7.83
N ALA A 121 5.02 -0.11 8.50
CA ALA A 121 6.16 -0.86 8.01
C ALA A 121 5.94 -1.55 6.65
N LYS A 122 4.71 -1.59 6.12
CA LYS A 122 4.43 -2.04 4.75
C LYS A 122 4.78 -1.00 3.68
N ILE A 123 4.92 0.27 4.04
CA ILE A 123 5.37 1.33 3.14
C ILE A 123 6.87 1.15 2.90
N GLU A 124 7.25 0.75 1.69
CA GLU A 124 8.65 0.47 1.37
C GLU A 124 9.55 1.71 1.51
N SER A 125 9.02 2.89 1.18
CA SER A 125 9.73 4.15 1.33
C SER A 125 10.14 4.48 2.77
N LEU A 126 9.43 3.95 3.77
CA LEU A 126 9.83 4.06 5.17
C LEU A 126 10.96 3.10 5.55
N LYS A 127 11.23 2.06 4.75
CA LYS A 127 12.37 1.15 4.93
C LYS A 127 13.60 1.62 4.17
N THR A 128 13.44 2.03 2.92
CA THR A 128 14.56 2.44 2.06
C THR A 128 14.95 3.90 2.32
N GLY A 129 13.99 4.77 2.58
CA GLY A 129 14.18 6.23 2.59
C GLY A 129 14.06 6.85 1.20
N THR A 130 13.48 6.13 0.23
CA THR A 130 13.27 6.56 -1.15
C THR A 130 11.87 6.18 -1.62
N ASN A 131 11.25 6.95 -2.51
CA ASN A 131 10.00 6.56 -3.18
C ASN A 131 10.23 6.17 -4.64
N GLY A 132 9.56 5.10 -5.06
CA GLY A 132 9.39 4.74 -6.47
C GLY A 132 8.10 5.36 -7.02
N SER A 133 8.00 6.69 -6.96
CA SER A 133 6.81 7.41 -7.41
C SER A 133 6.71 7.44 -8.93
N ASP A 134 5.53 7.17 -9.49
CA ASP A 134 5.28 7.22 -10.94
C ASP A 134 5.02 8.64 -11.46
N VAL A 135 5.05 9.66 -10.59
CA VAL A 135 4.85 11.08 -10.98
C VAL A 135 5.98 11.57 -11.89
N LEU A 136 5.64 11.88 -13.14
CA LEU A 136 6.57 12.36 -14.17
C LEU A 136 6.80 13.88 -14.10
N GLY A 137 7.92 14.34 -14.67
CA GLY A 137 8.19 15.76 -14.91
C GLY A 137 8.84 16.53 -13.74
N LYS A 138 9.29 15.84 -12.68
CA LYS A 138 10.00 16.46 -11.56
C LYS A 138 11.39 16.95 -11.99
N SER A 139 11.73 18.15 -11.54
CA SER A 139 13.10 18.70 -11.62
C SER A 139 14.05 17.94 -10.69
N ILE A 140 15.36 18.06 -10.95
CA ILE A 140 16.40 17.49 -10.06
C ILE A 140 16.28 18.05 -8.64
N ALA A 141 15.92 19.32 -8.50
CA ALA A 141 15.73 19.95 -7.19
C ALA A 141 14.56 19.32 -6.42
N GLU A 142 13.45 19.03 -7.10
CA GLU A 142 12.30 18.34 -6.51
C GLU A 142 12.63 16.90 -6.14
N ILE A 143 13.36 16.17 -6.99
CA ILE A 143 13.81 14.80 -6.70
C ILE A 143 14.71 14.77 -5.46
N ASN A 144 15.67 15.70 -5.37
CA ASN A 144 16.56 15.79 -4.21
C ASN A 144 15.80 16.15 -2.93
N LYS A 145 14.83 17.06 -3.02
CA LYS A 145 13.98 17.41 -1.89
C LYS A 145 13.13 16.23 -1.43
N ASP A 146 12.51 15.51 -2.35
CA ASP A 146 11.71 14.31 -2.05
C ASP A 146 12.54 13.27 -1.32
N HIS A 147 13.77 13.03 -1.77
CA HIS A 147 14.68 12.10 -1.14
C HIS A 147 15.01 12.51 0.31
N GLU A 148 15.29 13.79 0.56
CA GLU A 148 15.53 14.27 1.93
C GLU A 148 14.28 14.19 2.80
N ASP A 149 13.10 14.53 2.27
CA ASP A 149 11.83 14.41 2.98
C ASP A 149 11.56 12.95 3.38
N TRP A 150 11.80 11.98 2.48
CA TRP A 150 11.64 10.55 2.76
C TRP A 150 12.63 10.02 3.79
N LYS A 151 13.88 10.48 3.75
CA LYS A 151 14.86 10.17 4.81
C LYS A 151 14.39 10.65 6.17
N LEU A 152 13.88 11.88 6.26
CA LEU A 152 13.35 12.44 7.51
C LEU A 152 12.17 11.62 8.02
N LEU A 153 11.20 11.28 7.15
CA LEU A 153 10.06 10.44 7.51
C LEU A 153 10.49 9.06 7.99
N LYS A 154 11.47 8.43 7.34
CA LYS A 154 12.06 7.16 7.79
C LYS A 154 12.69 7.28 9.18
N GLN A 155 13.48 8.32 9.43
CA GLN A 155 14.09 8.55 10.76
C GLN A 155 13.02 8.75 11.84
N GLU A 156 12.00 9.54 11.54
CA GLU A 156 10.89 9.80 12.46
C GLU A 156 10.08 8.54 12.75
N PHE A 157 9.87 7.69 11.74
CA PHE A 157 9.27 6.38 11.89
C PHE A 157 10.13 5.45 12.74
N GLU A 158 11.43 5.31 12.47
CA GLU A 158 12.35 4.45 13.23
C GLU A 158 12.44 4.84 14.71
N LYS A 159 12.43 6.14 15.00
CA LYS A 159 12.42 6.67 16.37
C LYS A 159 11.16 6.28 17.14
N ARG A 160 10.00 6.22 16.47
CA ARG A 160 8.69 6.06 17.10
C ARG A 160 8.12 4.65 17.00
N ARG A 161 8.53 3.86 16.01
CA ARG A 161 7.97 2.53 15.80
C ARG A 161 8.17 1.69 17.05
N SER A 162 7.13 0.94 17.41
CA SER A 162 7.25 -0.02 18.49
C SER A 162 8.27 -1.09 18.08
N LYS A 163 9.37 -1.20 18.84
CA LYS A 163 10.34 -2.27 18.64
C LYS A 163 9.63 -3.59 18.93
N SER A 164 9.53 -4.45 17.92
CA SER A 164 9.24 -5.86 18.14
C SER A 164 10.31 -6.41 19.09
N LEU A 165 9.90 -6.96 20.23
CA LEU A 165 10.79 -7.70 21.13
C LEU A 165 11.30 -9.03 20.53
N PHE A 166 10.96 -9.36 19.28
CA PHE A 166 11.48 -10.53 18.59
C PHE A 166 12.71 -10.18 17.76
N ARG A 167 13.88 -10.45 18.33
CA ARG A 167 15.08 -10.84 17.57
C ARG A 167 14.74 -12.12 16.82
N TRP A 168 14.91 -12.13 15.51
CA TRP A 168 15.01 -13.38 14.76
C TRP A 168 16.20 -14.17 15.33
N ARG A 169 15.93 -15.41 15.74
CA ARG A 169 16.92 -16.48 15.86
C ARG A 169 16.74 -17.37 14.64
#